data_AF-U9SLZ6-F1
#
_entry.id   AF-U9SLZ6-F1
#
_cell.length_a   1.000
_cell.length_b   1.000
_cell.length_c   1.000
_cell.angle_alpha   90.00
_cell.angle_beta   90.00
_cell.angle_gamma   90.00
#
_symmetry.space_group_name_H-M   'P 1'
#
loop_
_entity.id
_entity.type
_entity.pdbx_description
1 polymer ?
#
loop_
_entity_poly.entity_id
_entity_poly.type
_entity_poly.pdbx_seq_one_letter_code
_entity_poly.pdbx_strand_id
1 'polypeptide(L)'
;MENFVPECTFEYTISNVGNLSSEVYTPNFATTAELYWQLEFAQTTIKSIRTYSVYLWAIENPEEQYTETLWPCRNKLMVKLYLKDPKTQKLIKSQVYLKLGLSKKYPGIGTDEFYSVSASRFPDDIIIGVQFSKNEVSPVIQVEPFPEGNIPDDLVEAWSAQLDKTESADVRFDVQDKTIYASSTILSKRSEYFQKFFQGGWAESQVENSLSNQPILESESLPNISYHIKITDFDATTFYEMLRFLYTNQLRFNHLAKHKISPLQVFCIADKYLLTELRQKAKCEVLRDLNINNVAEGLFTIAYKWPELKDPFLKFFIENVSSVRQTSGFDAILTNPTDYPGFKELFKEILTAITTDI
;
A
#
# COMPACT_ATOMS: atom_id res chain seq x y z
N MET A 1 9.33 -23.32 12.81
CA MET A 1 7.89 -23.40 12.53
C MET A 1 7.56 -22.12 11.80
N GLU A 2 7.30 -22.20 10.50
CA GLU A 2 7.06 -21.02 9.66
C GLU A 2 5.68 -20.42 10.00
N ASN A 3 5.64 -19.09 10.13
CA ASN A 3 4.49 -18.30 10.56
C ASN A 3 3.44 -18.22 9.44
N PHE A 4 2.56 -19.23 9.33
CA PHE A 4 1.34 -19.10 8.53
C PHE A 4 0.24 -18.50 9.43
N VAL A 5 -0.09 -17.23 9.24
CA VAL A 5 -1.17 -16.54 9.96
C VAL A 5 -2.32 -16.29 8.98
N PRO A 6 -3.46 -17.00 9.10
CA PRO A 6 -4.54 -16.87 8.13
C PRO A 6 -5.20 -15.49 8.23
N GLU A 7 -5.23 -14.76 7.11
CA GLU A 7 -5.90 -13.46 6.96
C GLU A 7 -7.31 -13.60 6.38
N CYS A 8 -7.52 -14.59 5.52
CA CYS A 8 -8.81 -14.85 4.89
C CYS A 8 -9.06 -16.35 4.85
N THR A 9 -10.31 -16.78 5.08
CA THR A 9 -10.71 -18.20 5.06
C THR A 9 -12.00 -18.36 4.29
N PHE A 10 -12.08 -19.41 3.48
CA PHE A 10 -13.30 -19.86 2.83
C PHE A 10 -13.51 -21.36 3.13
N GLU A 11 -14.74 -21.73 3.42
CA GLU A 11 -15.15 -23.11 3.70
C GLU A 11 -16.45 -23.43 2.97
N TYR A 12 -16.56 -24.67 2.49
CA TYR A 12 -17.75 -25.17 1.84
C TYR A 12 -18.00 -26.62 2.28
N THR A 13 -19.24 -26.93 2.66
CA THR A 13 -19.62 -28.29 3.05
C THR A 13 -20.12 -29.05 1.84
N ILE A 14 -19.51 -30.20 1.57
CA ILE A 14 -19.93 -31.14 0.55
C ILE A 14 -20.59 -32.31 1.27
N SER A 15 -21.85 -32.55 0.94
CA SER A 15 -22.62 -33.66 1.50
C SER A 15 -22.62 -34.87 0.59
N ASN A 16 -22.84 -36.04 1.18
CA ASN A 16 -22.92 -37.31 0.46
C ASN A 16 -21.71 -37.52 -0.47
N VAL A 17 -20.53 -37.21 0.05
CA VAL A 17 -19.25 -37.32 -0.66
C VAL A 17 -19.07 -38.76 -1.18
N GLY A 18 -19.75 -39.71 -0.52
CA GLY A 18 -19.79 -41.14 -0.75
C GLY A 18 -20.08 -41.52 -2.20
N ASN A 19 -21.00 -40.76 -2.79
CA ASN A 19 -21.68 -41.06 -4.04
C ASN A 19 -21.39 -40.03 -5.13
N LEU A 20 -20.36 -39.20 -4.96
CA LEU A 20 -19.96 -38.24 -5.99
C LEU A 20 -19.51 -38.96 -7.25
N SER A 21 -20.17 -38.65 -8.37
CA SER A 21 -19.89 -39.21 -9.70
C SER A 21 -18.98 -38.34 -10.56
N SER A 22 -18.75 -37.09 -10.16
CA SER A 22 -17.94 -36.09 -10.86
C SER A 22 -17.26 -35.15 -9.86
N GLU A 23 -16.38 -34.29 -10.36
CA GLU A 23 -15.80 -33.21 -9.59
C GLU A 23 -16.90 -32.24 -9.10
N VAL A 24 -16.67 -31.66 -7.92
CA VAL A 24 -17.51 -30.65 -7.29
C VAL A 24 -16.72 -29.36 -7.23
N TYR A 25 -17.30 -28.30 -7.80
CA TYR A 25 -16.76 -26.95 -7.71
C TYR A 25 -17.58 -26.13 -6.72
N THR A 26 -16.90 -25.38 -5.86
CA THR A 26 -17.57 -24.46 -4.93
C THR A 26 -18.11 -23.25 -5.70
N PRO A 27 -18.99 -22.43 -5.08
CA PRO A 27 -19.18 -21.06 -5.56
C PRO A 27 -17.86 -20.31 -5.65
N ASN A 28 -17.77 -19.34 -6.57
CA ASN A 28 -16.63 -18.45 -6.66
C ASN A 28 -16.56 -17.59 -5.39
N PHE A 29 -15.35 -17.35 -4.92
CA PHE A 29 -15.08 -16.47 -3.78
C PHE A 29 -13.87 -15.59 -4.11
N ALA A 30 -13.61 -14.58 -3.27
CA ALA A 30 -12.57 -13.61 -3.55
C ALA A 30 -11.75 -13.29 -2.29
N THR A 31 -10.46 -13.01 -2.48
CA THR A 31 -9.58 -12.50 -1.40
C THR A 31 -9.46 -10.99 -1.42
N THR A 32 -9.77 -10.35 -2.55
CA THR A 32 -9.87 -8.90 -2.76
C THR A 32 -11.01 -8.61 -3.74
N ALA A 33 -11.25 -7.35 -4.10
CA ALA A 33 -12.21 -6.99 -5.15
C ALA A 33 -11.81 -7.50 -6.56
N GLU A 34 -10.57 -7.95 -6.74
CA GLU A 34 -9.98 -8.27 -8.06
C GLU A 34 -9.54 -9.73 -8.16
N LEU A 35 -9.25 -10.40 -7.04
CA LEU A 35 -8.69 -11.75 -7.00
C LEU A 35 -9.76 -12.79 -6.67
N TYR A 36 -10.24 -13.47 -7.71
CA TYR A 36 -11.28 -14.49 -7.62
C TYR A 36 -10.71 -15.91 -7.64
N TRP A 37 -11.41 -16.81 -6.96
CA TRP A 37 -10.98 -18.17 -6.70
C TRP A 37 -12.15 -19.15 -6.71
N GLN A 38 -11.84 -20.41 -6.94
CA GLN A 38 -12.79 -21.51 -6.82
C GLN A 38 -12.08 -22.75 -6.29
N LEU A 39 -12.72 -23.50 -5.40
CA LEU A 39 -12.21 -24.78 -4.96
C LEU A 39 -12.84 -25.90 -5.78
N GLU A 40 -12.02 -26.90 -6.10
CA GLU A 40 -12.44 -28.15 -6.71
C GLU A 40 -12.16 -29.29 -5.74
N PHE A 41 -13.13 -30.18 -5.63
CA PHE A 41 -13.04 -31.42 -4.89
C PHE A 41 -13.46 -32.57 -5.80
N ALA A 42 -12.65 -33.61 -5.89
CA ALA A 42 -13.08 -34.86 -6.50
C ALA A 42 -12.72 -36.04 -5.63
N GLN A 43 -13.36 -37.17 -5.92
CA GLN A 43 -13.01 -38.44 -5.32
C GLN A 43 -12.74 -39.47 -6.40
N THR A 44 -11.84 -40.39 -6.10
CA THR A 44 -11.66 -41.63 -6.84
C THR A 44 -11.58 -42.79 -5.87
N THR A 45 -12.22 -43.92 -6.19
CA THR A 45 -12.09 -45.15 -5.41
C THR A 45 -11.39 -46.20 -6.26
N ILE A 46 -10.24 -46.67 -5.80
CA ILE A 46 -9.49 -47.76 -6.42
C ILE A 46 -9.40 -48.90 -5.40
N LYS A 47 -9.97 -50.05 -5.75
CA LYS A 47 -10.13 -51.19 -4.82
C LYS A 47 -10.93 -50.74 -3.57
N SER A 48 -10.33 -50.86 -2.38
CA SER A 48 -10.92 -50.48 -1.09
C SER A 48 -10.37 -49.16 -0.53
N ILE A 49 -9.58 -48.43 -1.32
CA ILE A 49 -9.00 -47.15 -0.95
C ILE A 49 -9.70 -46.06 -1.73
N ARG A 50 -10.15 -45.04 -1.01
CA ARG A 50 -10.71 -43.84 -1.58
C ARG A 50 -9.73 -42.70 -1.39
N THR A 51 -9.53 -41.95 -2.46
CA THR A 51 -8.61 -40.82 -2.52
C THR A 51 -9.40 -39.59 -2.92
N TYR A 52 -9.15 -38.49 -2.22
CA TYR A 52 -9.72 -37.19 -2.54
C TYR A 52 -8.66 -36.29 -3.16
N SER A 53 -9.04 -35.65 -4.26
CA SER A 53 -8.29 -34.57 -4.86
C SER A 53 -8.86 -33.24 -4.38
N VAL A 54 -7.96 -32.28 -4.15
CA VAL A 54 -8.32 -30.93 -3.70
C VAL A 54 -7.48 -29.93 -4.46
N TYR A 55 -8.13 -29.02 -5.17
CA TYR A 55 -7.51 -27.96 -5.94
C TYR A 55 -8.10 -26.60 -5.63
N LEU A 56 -7.26 -25.57 -5.72
CA LEU A 56 -7.64 -24.17 -5.75
C LEU A 56 -7.34 -23.61 -7.13
N TRP A 57 -8.35 -23.03 -7.76
CA TRP A 57 -8.27 -22.40 -9.06
C TRP A 57 -8.34 -20.88 -8.93
N ALA A 58 -7.43 -20.17 -9.58
CA ALA A 58 -7.55 -18.75 -9.83
C ALA A 58 -8.52 -18.52 -10.99
N ILE A 59 -9.55 -17.72 -10.74
CA ILE A 59 -10.58 -17.37 -11.73
C ILE A 59 -10.25 -16.01 -12.32
N GLU A 60 -10.21 -15.93 -13.66
CA GLU A 60 -9.97 -14.70 -14.39
C GLU A 60 -11.14 -13.73 -14.24
N ASN A 61 -10.86 -12.49 -13.85
CA ASN A 61 -11.82 -11.39 -13.97
C ASN A 61 -11.82 -10.83 -15.42
N PRO A 62 -12.83 -10.03 -15.83
CA PRO A 62 -12.91 -9.50 -17.19
C PRO A 62 -11.69 -8.66 -17.64
N GLU A 63 -10.98 -8.04 -16.72
CA GLU A 63 -9.77 -7.24 -17.01
C GLU A 63 -8.52 -8.12 -17.22
N GLU A 64 -8.46 -9.29 -16.56
CA GLU A 64 -7.41 -10.32 -16.74
C GLU A 64 -7.51 -11.02 -18.11
N GLN A 65 -8.63 -10.86 -18.83
CA GLN A 65 -8.77 -11.38 -20.20
C GLN A 65 -7.77 -10.74 -21.17
N TYR A 66 -7.40 -9.49 -20.92
CA TYR A 66 -6.56 -8.68 -21.81
C TYR A 66 -5.19 -8.32 -21.21
N THR A 67 -4.95 -8.64 -19.93
CA THR A 67 -3.71 -8.27 -19.21
C THR A 67 -3.26 -9.36 -18.23
N GLU A 68 -1.95 -9.46 -17.97
CA GLU A 68 -1.38 -10.43 -17.00
C GLU A 68 -0.94 -9.79 -15.67
N THR A 69 -1.32 -8.54 -15.41
CA THR A 69 -0.79 -7.69 -14.34
C THR A 69 -1.15 -8.17 -12.93
N LEU A 70 -2.20 -8.98 -12.77
CA LEU A 70 -2.70 -9.45 -11.47
C LEU A 70 -2.17 -10.84 -11.05
N TRP A 71 -1.59 -11.63 -11.96
CA TRP A 71 -0.95 -12.92 -11.62
C TRP A 71 0.20 -12.80 -10.62
N PRO A 72 1.05 -11.75 -10.67
CA PRO A 72 2.04 -11.50 -9.62
C PRO A 72 1.41 -11.30 -8.24
N CYS A 73 0.24 -10.67 -8.14
CA CYS A 73 -0.46 -10.46 -6.87
C CYS A 73 -0.95 -11.78 -6.27
N ARG A 74 -1.48 -12.69 -7.11
CA ARG A 74 -1.88 -14.05 -6.71
C ARG A 74 -0.70 -14.83 -6.11
N ASN A 75 0.48 -14.71 -6.73
CA ASN A 75 1.69 -15.39 -6.30
C ASN A 75 2.33 -14.85 -5.00
N LYS A 76 1.87 -13.72 -4.48
CA LYS A 76 2.28 -13.19 -3.16
C LYS A 76 1.57 -13.86 -1.99
N LEU A 77 0.55 -14.69 -2.26
CA LEU A 77 -0.23 -15.38 -1.24
C LEU A 77 0.39 -16.74 -0.91
N MET A 78 0.32 -17.10 0.37
CA MET A 78 0.47 -18.46 0.87
C MET A 78 -0.92 -19.04 1.08
N VAL A 79 -1.07 -20.32 0.77
CA VAL A 79 -2.37 -20.99 0.82
C VAL A 79 -2.27 -22.22 1.71
N LYS A 80 -3.27 -22.43 2.56
CA LYS A 80 -3.47 -23.69 3.27
C LYS A 80 -4.79 -24.30 2.84
N LEU A 81 -4.73 -25.38 2.07
CA LEU A 81 -5.89 -26.21 1.76
C LEU A 81 -6.12 -27.20 2.89
N TYR A 82 -7.37 -27.51 3.19
CA TYR A 82 -7.71 -28.46 4.25
C TYR A 82 -9.08 -29.10 4.09
N LEU A 83 -9.22 -30.23 4.78
CA LEU A 83 -10.47 -30.96 4.98
C LEU A 83 -10.79 -31.02 6.47
N LYS A 84 -12.06 -30.77 6.84
CA LYS A 84 -12.58 -30.89 8.21
C LYS A 84 -13.82 -31.77 8.26
N ASP A 85 -14.03 -32.39 9.41
CA ASP A 85 -15.29 -33.03 9.74
C ASP A 85 -16.34 -31.93 10.07
N PRO A 86 -17.50 -31.88 9.38
CA PRO A 86 -18.47 -30.81 9.59
C PRO A 86 -19.09 -30.79 11.00
N LYS A 87 -19.23 -31.96 11.63
CA LYS A 87 -19.91 -32.11 12.93
C LYS A 87 -18.99 -31.75 14.09
N THR A 88 -17.74 -32.19 14.02
CA THR A 88 -16.76 -32.01 15.10
C THR A 88 -15.81 -30.84 14.86
N GLN A 89 -15.82 -30.24 13.67
CA GLN A 89 -14.88 -29.22 13.21
C GLN A 89 -13.40 -29.66 13.26
N LYS A 90 -13.16 -30.96 13.46
CA LYS A 90 -11.82 -31.52 13.58
C LYS A 90 -11.14 -31.54 12.22
N LEU A 91 -9.90 -31.06 12.18
CA LEU A 91 -9.05 -31.12 10.99
C LEU A 91 -8.75 -32.59 10.64
N ILE A 92 -9.13 -32.98 9.42
CA ILE A 92 -8.83 -34.31 8.86
C ILE A 92 -7.45 -34.28 8.22
N LYS A 93 -7.21 -33.31 7.34
CA LYS A 93 -5.94 -33.13 6.61
C LYS A 93 -5.78 -31.68 6.22
N SER A 94 -4.55 -31.19 6.15
CA SER A 94 -4.21 -29.92 5.53
C SER A 94 -2.88 -30.00 4.81
N GLN A 95 -2.72 -29.13 3.81
CA GLN A 95 -1.48 -28.91 3.08
C GLN A 95 -1.25 -27.41 2.92
N VAL A 96 -0.03 -26.96 3.21
CA VAL A 96 0.39 -25.56 3.03
C VAL A 96 1.21 -25.43 1.75
N TYR A 97 0.91 -24.40 0.97
CA TYR A 97 1.58 -24.00 -0.26
C TYR A 97 2.19 -22.61 -0.04
N LEU A 98 3.51 -22.57 0.10
CA LEU A 98 4.27 -21.32 0.37
C LEU A 98 4.52 -20.49 -0.89
N LYS A 99 4.48 -21.14 -2.06
CA LYS A 99 4.65 -20.53 -3.38
C LYS A 99 3.60 -21.15 -4.30
N LEU A 100 2.78 -20.31 -4.94
CA LEU A 100 1.69 -20.82 -5.78
C LEU A 100 2.12 -21.07 -7.23
N GLY A 101 3.02 -20.26 -7.78
CA GLY A 101 3.51 -20.40 -9.16
C GLY A 101 2.42 -20.28 -10.22
N LEU A 102 1.31 -19.61 -9.91
CA LEU A 102 0.13 -19.51 -10.77
C LEU A 102 0.40 -18.58 -11.94
N SER A 103 -0.14 -18.95 -13.10
CA SER A 103 -0.08 -18.14 -14.32
C SER A 103 -1.33 -18.42 -15.15
N LYS A 104 -1.55 -17.62 -16.20
CA LYS A 104 -2.64 -17.87 -17.15
C LYS A 104 -2.62 -19.29 -17.73
N LYS A 105 -1.42 -19.84 -17.96
CA LYS A 105 -1.24 -21.22 -18.46
C LYS A 105 -1.48 -22.28 -17.39
N TYR A 106 -1.23 -21.95 -16.13
CA TYR A 106 -1.34 -22.87 -14.99
C TYR A 106 -2.08 -22.17 -13.83
N PRO A 107 -3.42 -22.08 -13.90
CA PRO A 107 -4.21 -21.27 -12.98
C PRO A 107 -4.57 -22.00 -11.68
N GLY A 108 -4.21 -23.28 -11.54
CA GLY A 108 -4.58 -24.12 -10.41
C GLY A 108 -3.40 -24.61 -9.58
N ILE A 109 -3.64 -24.83 -8.30
CA ILE A 109 -2.71 -25.49 -7.37
C ILE A 109 -3.45 -26.47 -6.46
N GLY A 110 -2.90 -27.66 -6.25
CA GLY A 110 -3.55 -28.70 -5.48
C GLY A 110 -2.82 -30.03 -5.62
N THR A 111 -3.53 -31.12 -5.33
CA THR A 111 -3.01 -32.48 -5.54
C THR A 111 -4.14 -33.49 -5.69
N ASP A 112 -3.89 -34.50 -6.52
CA ASP A 112 -4.81 -35.63 -6.76
C ASP A 112 -4.95 -36.55 -5.54
N GLU A 113 -3.90 -36.65 -4.71
CA GLU A 113 -3.85 -37.52 -3.54
C GLU A 113 -3.80 -36.73 -2.24
N PHE A 114 -4.71 -35.76 -2.08
CA PHE A 114 -4.74 -34.88 -0.91
C PHE A 114 -4.95 -35.67 0.39
N TYR A 115 -5.88 -36.63 0.36
CA TYR A 115 -6.15 -37.53 1.47
C TYR A 115 -6.68 -38.86 0.96
N SER A 116 -6.09 -39.97 1.43
CA SER A 116 -6.50 -41.32 1.12
C SER A 116 -6.90 -42.07 2.37
N VAL A 117 -8.04 -42.75 2.33
CA VAL A 117 -8.61 -43.50 3.45
C VAL A 117 -9.28 -44.78 2.96
N SER A 118 -9.39 -45.78 3.85
CA SER A 118 -10.20 -46.95 3.56
C SER A 118 -11.65 -46.56 3.33
N ALA A 119 -12.27 -47.11 2.27
CA ALA A 119 -13.64 -46.81 1.87
C ALA A 119 -14.69 -47.10 2.97
N SER A 120 -14.37 -47.94 3.96
CA SER A 120 -15.27 -48.25 5.09
C SER A 120 -15.24 -47.22 6.23
N ARG A 121 -14.29 -46.29 6.24
CA ARG A 121 -14.16 -45.23 7.27
C ARG A 121 -14.54 -43.86 6.74
N PHE A 122 -15.52 -43.85 5.85
CA PHE A 122 -15.91 -42.70 5.06
C PHE A 122 -16.68 -41.65 5.89
N PRO A 123 -16.28 -40.37 5.85
CA PRO A 123 -17.14 -39.29 6.35
C PRO A 123 -18.20 -38.95 5.30
N ASP A 124 -19.50 -39.09 5.65
CA ASP A 124 -20.61 -38.82 4.73
C ASP A 124 -20.57 -37.40 4.15
N ASP A 125 -20.19 -36.44 5.00
CA ASP A 125 -20.07 -35.03 4.67
C ASP A 125 -18.66 -34.55 5.02
N ILE A 126 -18.12 -33.61 4.24
CA ILE A 126 -16.80 -33.02 4.47
C ILE A 126 -16.83 -31.51 4.25
N ILE A 127 -16.09 -30.76 5.06
CA ILE A 127 -15.78 -29.36 4.74
C ILE A 127 -14.49 -29.35 3.94
N ILE A 128 -14.55 -28.81 2.72
CA ILE A 128 -13.37 -28.36 1.99
C ILE A 128 -13.14 -26.90 2.34
N GLY A 129 -11.90 -26.55 2.67
CA GLY A 129 -11.57 -25.19 3.04
C GLY A 129 -10.20 -24.75 2.57
N VAL A 130 -10.06 -23.44 2.50
CA VAL A 130 -8.83 -22.75 2.16
C VAL A 130 -8.61 -21.59 3.12
N GLN A 131 -7.36 -21.41 3.55
CA GLN A 131 -6.92 -20.21 4.23
C GLN A 131 -5.85 -19.53 3.38
N PHE A 132 -5.89 -18.20 3.34
CA PHE A 132 -4.90 -17.37 2.71
C PHE A 132 -4.15 -16.61 3.79
N SER A 133 -2.83 -16.58 3.67
CA SER A 133 -1.95 -15.70 4.41
C SER A 133 -1.19 -14.91 3.35
N LYS A 134 -0.93 -13.62 3.55
CA LYS A 134 0.13 -13.01 2.75
C LYS A 134 1.43 -13.69 3.14
N ASN A 135 2.34 -13.79 2.19
CA ASN A 135 3.72 -14.16 2.47
C ASN A 135 4.40 -12.97 3.17
N GLU A 136 3.96 -12.66 4.39
CA GLU A 136 4.68 -11.77 5.31
C GLU A 136 5.83 -12.58 5.90
N VAL A 137 6.79 -12.93 5.05
CA VAL A 137 8.16 -12.89 5.55
C VAL A 137 8.34 -11.43 5.94
N SER A 138 8.27 -11.11 7.24
CA SER A 138 8.90 -9.89 7.74
C SER A 138 10.30 -9.93 7.11
N PRO A 139 10.66 -9.00 6.23
CA PRO A 139 11.94 -9.11 5.58
C PRO A 139 12.96 -8.96 6.70
N VAL A 140 13.62 -10.07 7.06
CA VAL A 140 15.06 -9.94 7.25
C VAL A 140 15.50 -9.46 5.88
N ILE A 141 15.73 -8.15 5.80
CA ILE A 141 16.27 -7.47 4.63
C ILE A 141 17.66 -8.08 4.42
N GLN A 142 17.74 -9.24 3.78
CA GLN A 142 18.84 -9.59 2.93
C GLN A 142 18.39 -9.17 1.54
N VAL A 143 18.77 -7.95 1.19
CA VAL A 143 18.70 -7.45 -0.18
C VAL A 143 19.61 -8.33 -1.01
N GLU A 144 19.08 -9.37 -1.65
CA GLU A 144 19.62 -9.78 -2.94
C GLU A 144 18.69 -9.23 -4.01
N PRO A 145 19.07 -8.11 -4.65
CA PRO A 145 18.27 -7.50 -5.68
C PRO A 145 18.45 -8.30 -6.97
N PHE A 146 17.36 -8.81 -7.55
CA PHE A 146 17.32 -8.86 -9.01
C PHE A 146 17.14 -7.42 -9.49
N PRO A 147 17.90 -6.98 -10.51
CA PRO A 147 18.16 -5.57 -10.75
C PRO A 147 16.93 -4.89 -11.37
N GLU A 148 16.09 -4.28 -10.54
CA GLU A 148 15.82 -2.87 -10.80
C GLU A 148 17.19 -2.21 -10.66
N GLY A 149 17.82 -1.84 -11.77
CA GLY A 149 19.16 -1.24 -11.70
C GLY A 149 19.08 -0.05 -10.75
N ASN A 150 19.64 -0.21 -9.53
CA ASN A 150 19.85 0.91 -8.63
C ASN A 150 20.55 1.95 -9.48
N ILE A 151 19.93 3.12 -9.64
CA ILE A 151 20.55 4.23 -10.35
C ILE A 151 21.92 4.40 -9.70
N PRO A 152 23.02 4.25 -10.46
CA PRO A 152 24.36 4.37 -9.91
C PRO A 152 24.48 5.60 -9.01
N ASP A 153 25.08 5.44 -7.83
CA ASP A 153 25.12 6.51 -6.81
C ASP A 153 25.78 7.78 -7.35
N ASP A 154 26.74 7.65 -8.26
CA ASP A 154 27.38 8.76 -8.97
C ASP A 154 26.40 9.52 -9.86
N LEU A 155 25.45 8.84 -10.52
CA LEU A 155 24.37 9.50 -11.27
C LEU A 155 23.39 10.19 -10.33
N VAL A 156 22.99 9.54 -9.24
CA VAL A 156 22.12 10.17 -8.22
C VAL A 156 22.76 11.43 -7.66
N GLU A 157 24.04 11.36 -7.32
CA GLU A 157 24.82 12.49 -6.80
C GLU A 157 24.97 13.60 -7.86
N ALA A 158 25.31 13.25 -9.09
CA ALA A 158 25.44 14.20 -10.20
C ALA A 158 24.13 14.98 -10.43
N TRP A 159 22.99 14.30 -10.50
CA TRP A 159 21.69 14.96 -10.67
C TRP A 159 21.27 15.74 -9.43
N SER A 160 21.53 15.22 -8.22
CA SER A 160 21.24 15.95 -6.98
C SER A 160 22.06 17.24 -6.89
N ALA A 161 23.29 17.25 -7.40
CA ALA A 161 24.16 18.42 -7.38
C ALA A 161 23.74 19.53 -8.37
N GLN A 162 22.85 19.23 -9.33
CA GLN A 162 22.26 20.21 -10.24
C GLN A 162 21.06 20.94 -9.64
N LEU A 163 20.45 20.39 -8.59
CA LEU A 163 19.39 21.09 -7.85
C LEU A 163 20.02 22.26 -7.06
N ASP A 164 19.28 23.37 -6.98
CA ASP A 164 19.67 24.57 -6.24
C ASP A 164 20.97 25.24 -6.75
N LYS A 165 21.17 25.20 -8.07
CA LYS A 165 22.26 25.89 -8.78
C LYS A 165 21.72 27.07 -9.58
N THR A 166 22.14 28.28 -9.23
CA THR A 166 21.71 29.52 -9.88
C THR A 166 22.14 29.62 -11.36
N GLU A 167 23.24 28.96 -11.74
CA GLU A 167 23.81 29.04 -13.09
C GLU A 167 22.96 28.34 -14.16
N SER A 168 22.30 27.24 -13.78
CA SER A 168 21.50 26.38 -14.66
C SER A 168 20.00 26.43 -14.37
N ALA A 169 19.58 27.31 -13.47
CA ALA A 169 18.19 27.45 -13.06
C ALA A 169 17.49 28.55 -13.86
N ASP A 170 16.23 28.29 -14.16
CA ASP A 170 15.28 29.23 -14.75
C ASP A 170 14.01 29.37 -13.89
N VAL A 171 13.93 28.62 -12.77
CA VAL A 171 12.87 28.69 -11.78
C VAL A 171 13.47 29.02 -10.42
N ARG A 172 12.87 30.00 -9.73
CA ARG A 172 13.14 30.34 -8.34
C ARG A 172 11.90 30.04 -7.51
N PHE A 173 12.03 29.21 -6.48
CA PHE A 173 11.01 28.99 -5.46
C PHE A 173 11.36 29.76 -4.19
N ASP A 174 10.45 30.59 -3.72
CA ASP A 174 10.54 31.19 -2.38
C ASP A 174 9.66 30.39 -1.41
N VAL A 175 10.29 29.63 -0.52
CA VAL A 175 9.67 28.73 0.45
C VAL A 175 10.01 29.21 1.85
N GLN A 176 9.05 29.85 2.51
CA GLN A 176 9.25 30.52 3.81
C GLN A 176 10.39 31.56 3.74
N ASP A 177 11.47 31.35 4.48
CA ASP A 177 12.68 32.19 4.54
C ASP A 177 13.81 31.67 3.63
N LYS A 178 13.54 30.64 2.82
CA LYS A 178 14.53 30.03 1.93
C LYS A 178 14.16 30.22 0.47
N THR A 179 15.19 30.36 -0.35
CA THR A 179 15.08 30.36 -1.80
C THR A 179 15.71 29.08 -2.34
N ILE A 180 15.02 28.39 -3.24
CA ILE A 180 15.48 27.16 -3.88
C ILE A 180 15.41 27.33 -5.41
N TYR A 181 16.49 27.03 -6.11
CA TYR A 181 16.58 27.15 -7.56
C TYR A 181 16.37 25.80 -8.28
N ALA A 182 15.67 25.81 -9.41
CA ALA A 182 15.37 24.61 -10.18
C ALA A 182 15.26 24.86 -11.70
N SER A 183 15.11 23.77 -12.46
CA SER A 183 14.96 23.77 -13.92
C SER A 183 13.52 23.44 -14.32
N SER A 184 12.86 24.37 -15.01
CA SER A 184 11.50 24.19 -15.55
C SER A 184 11.42 22.98 -16.47
N THR A 185 12.49 22.70 -17.24
CA THR A 185 12.57 21.58 -18.19
C THR A 185 12.59 20.23 -17.48
N ILE A 186 13.36 20.10 -16.40
CA ILE A 186 13.40 18.88 -15.58
C ILE A 186 12.04 18.68 -14.92
N LEU A 187 11.51 19.71 -14.26
CA LEU A 187 10.22 19.65 -13.58
C LEU A 187 9.08 19.28 -14.53
N SER A 188 9.02 19.91 -15.71
CA SER A 188 8.01 19.62 -16.75
C SER A 188 8.07 18.19 -17.25
N LYS A 189 9.27 17.60 -17.38
CA LYS A 189 9.40 16.21 -17.84
C LYS A 189 9.06 15.18 -16.78
N ARG A 190 9.08 15.57 -15.50
CA ARG A 190 8.96 14.67 -14.35
C ARG A 190 7.67 14.85 -13.57
N SER A 191 6.90 15.91 -13.86
CA SER A 191 5.65 16.23 -13.20
C SER A 191 4.67 16.83 -14.22
N GLU A 192 3.54 16.17 -14.41
CA GLU A 192 2.45 16.68 -15.25
C GLU A 192 1.90 18.01 -14.71
N TYR A 193 1.87 18.18 -13.39
CA TYR A 193 1.49 19.43 -12.75
C TYR A 193 2.42 20.57 -13.20
N PHE A 194 3.74 20.42 -13.05
CA PHE A 194 4.68 21.47 -13.44
C PHE A 194 4.70 21.68 -14.96
N GLN A 195 4.52 20.62 -15.74
CA GLN A 195 4.38 20.74 -17.19
C GLN A 195 3.23 21.68 -17.57
N LYS A 196 2.05 21.45 -16.99
CA LYS A 196 0.87 22.28 -17.26
C LYS A 196 1.00 23.69 -16.68
N PHE A 197 1.64 23.83 -15.52
CA PHE A 197 1.94 25.13 -14.91
C PHE A 197 2.78 25.99 -15.85
N PHE A 198 3.91 25.48 -16.34
CA PHE A 198 4.80 26.23 -17.23
C PHE A 198 4.23 26.45 -18.64
N GLN A 199 3.27 25.65 -19.07
CA GLN A 199 2.52 25.85 -20.33
C GLN A 199 1.37 26.87 -20.20
N GLY A 200 1.14 27.44 -19.02
CA GLY A 200 0.09 28.43 -18.80
C GLY A 200 -1.31 27.85 -18.57
N GLY A 201 -1.42 26.55 -18.27
CA GLY A 201 -2.69 25.83 -18.18
C GLY A 201 -3.41 25.93 -16.83
N TRP A 202 -2.85 26.62 -15.83
CA TRP A 202 -3.37 26.65 -14.45
C TRP A 202 -3.55 28.09 -13.96
N ALA A 203 -4.46 28.29 -12.99
CA ALA A 203 -4.70 29.62 -12.43
C ALA A 203 -3.42 30.21 -11.80
N GLU A 204 -2.58 29.37 -11.21
CA GLU A 204 -1.33 29.78 -10.56
C GLU A 204 -0.34 30.43 -11.54
N SER A 205 -0.30 30.00 -12.81
CA SER A 205 0.57 30.61 -13.84
C SER A 205 0.10 32.00 -14.31
N GLN A 206 -1.14 32.39 -14.01
CA GLN A 206 -1.72 33.69 -14.36
C GLN A 206 -1.46 34.75 -13.27
N VAL A 207 -1.35 34.33 -12.00
CA VAL A 207 -1.15 35.24 -10.86
C VAL A 207 0.23 35.88 -10.87
N GLU A 208 1.27 35.16 -11.30
CA GLU A 208 2.66 35.67 -11.32
C GLU A 208 2.93 36.66 -12.46
N ASN A 209 2.27 36.51 -13.61
CA ASN A 209 2.37 37.49 -14.70
C ASN A 209 1.80 38.87 -14.32
N SER A 210 1.04 38.98 -13.23
CA SER A 210 0.49 40.25 -12.73
C SER A 210 1.38 40.93 -11.68
N LEU A 211 2.35 40.22 -11.09
CA LEU A 211 3.28 40.74 -10.08
C LEU A 211 4.58 41.32 -10.67
N SER A 212 4.83 41.13 -11.97
CA SER A 212 5.93 41.74 -12.72
C SER A 212 5.82 43.27 -12.88
N ASN A 213 4.74 43.89 -12.39
CA ASN A 213 4.51 45.35 -12.41
C ASN A 213 4.85 46.07 -11.10
N GLN A 214 5.50 45.42 -10.12
CA GLN A 214 6.10 46.13 -8.98
C GLN A 214 7.55 46.50 -9.32
N PRO A 215 8.00 47.75 -9.10
CA PRO A 215 9.36 48.16 -9.41
C PRO A 215 10.33 47.41 -8.47
N ILE A 216 11.09 46.49 -9.05
CA ILE A 216 12.08 45.68 -8.34
C ILE A 216 13.26 46.60 -7.96
N LEU A 217 13.64 46.58 -6.68
CA LEU A 217 14.90 47.17 -6.22
C LEU A 217 16.06 46.40 -6.88
N GLU A 218 16.85 47.09 -7.70
CA GLU A 218 17.76 46.60 -8.75
C GLU A 218 18.94 45.68 -8.33
N SER A 219 18.92 44.94 -7.23
CA SER A 219 20.13 44.26 -6.73
C SER A 219 20.22 42.73 -6.87
N GLU A 220 19.20 41.99 -7.34
CA GLU A 220 19.27 40.51 -7.38
C GLU A 220 18.64 39.82 -8.61
N SER A 221 18.42 40.53 -9.72
CA SER A 221 17.93 39.87 -10.94
C SER A 221 19.04 39.03 -11.59
N LEU A 222 19.14 37.76 -11.21
CA LEU A 222 19.91 36.76 -11.94
C LEU A 222 19.36 36.70 -13.38
N PRO A 223 20.19 36.87 -14.42
CA PRO A 223 19.74 37.09 -15.80
C PRO A 223 18.97 35.93 -16.45
N ASN A 224 18.89 34.76 -15.80
CA ASN A 224 18.33 33.54 -16.37
C ASN A 224 17.03 33.03 -15.70
N ILE A 225 16.50 33.72 -14.67
CA ILE A 225 15.28 33.27 -13.97
C ILE A 225 14.03 33.74 -14.72
N SER A 226 13.26 32.79 -15.22
CA SER A 226 12.00 33.03 -15.96
C SER A 226 10.75 32.88 -15.09
N TYR A 227 10.82 32.11 -14.00
CA TYR A 227 9.67 31.81 -13.14
C TYR A 227 10.00 32.08 -11.67
N HIS A 228 9.08 32.74 -10.94
CA HIS A 228 9.25 33.13 -9.55
C HIS A 228 8.06 32.68 -8.69
N ILE A 229 8.20 31.51 -8.06
CA ILE A 229 7.08 30.78 -7.47
C ILE A 229 7.13 30.83 -5.94
N LYS A 230 6.06 31.34 -5.32
CA LYS A 230 5.96 31.41 -3.85
C LYS A 230 5.24 30.18 -3.28
N ILE A 231 5.88 29.49 -2.34
CA ILE A 231 5.32 28.34 -1.63
C ILE A 231 4.99 28.74 -0.19
N THR A 232 3.74 28.53 0.21
CA THR A 232 3.23 28.99 1.51
C THR A 232 2.69 27.88 2.40
N ASP A 233 2.46 26.70 1.85
CA ASP A 233 1.75 25.59 2.47
C ASP A 233 2.65 24.41 2.86
N PHE A 234 3.95 24.48 2.56
CA PHE A 234 4.95 23.48 2.94
C PHE A 234 6.22 24.13 3.51
N ASP A 235 6.89 23.42 4.40
CA ASP A 235 8.20 23.81 4.89
C ASP A 235 9.28 23.54 3.82
N ALA A 236 10.38 24.30 3.91
CA ALA A 236 11.45 24.22 2.92
C ALA A 236 12.12 22.85 2.84
N THR A 237 12.15 22.08 3.94
CA THR A 237 12.77 20.75 3.94
C THR A 237 11.91 19.73 3.20
N THR A 238 10.60 19.71 3.43
CA THR A 238 9.66 18.88 2.68
C THR A 238 9.63 19.25 1.20
N PHE A 239 9.59 20.56 0.89
CA PHE A 239 9.58 21.04 -0.49
C PHE A 239 10.86 20.69 -1.25
N TYR A 240 12.02 20.88 -0.61
CA TYR A 240 13.30 20.51 -1.20
C TYR A 240 13.39 19.01 -1.49
N GLU A 241 12.92 18.14 -0.59
CA GLU A 241 12.94 16.69 -0.83
C GLU A 241 12.05 16.29 -2.02
N MET A 242 10.90 16.93 -2.20
CA MET A 242 10.05 16.72 -3.39
C MET A 242 10.81 17.11 -4.67
N LEU A 243 11.48 18.27 -4.70
CA LEU A 243 12.31 18.66 -5.85
C LEU A 243 13.46 17.67 -6.07
N ARG A 244 14.16 17.26 -5.01
CA ARG A 244 15.24 16.28 -5.07
C ARG A 244 14.75 14.95 -5.64
N PHE A 245 13.54 14.52 -5.29
CA PHE A 245 12.90 13.34 -5.87
C PHE A 245 12.68 13.50 -7.37
N LEU A 246 12.21 14.66 -7.84
CA LEU A 246 12.02 14.91 -9.28
C LEU A 246 13.33 14.81 -10.07
N TYR A 247 14.44 15.27 -9.48
CA TYR A 247 15.78 15.22 -10.08
C TYR A 247 16.40 13.82 -10.06
N THR A 248 16.20 13.05 -8.99
CA THR A 248 17.00 11.84 -8.71
C THR A 248 16.20 10.55 -8.74
N ASN A 249 14.87 10.63 -8.68
CA ASN A 249 13.95 9.53 -8.41
C ASN A 249 14.17 8.81 -7.06
N GLN A 250 15.01 9.39 -6.19
CA GLN A 250 15.36 8.84 -4.88
C GLN A 250 14.59 9.56 -3.78
N LEU A 251 14.07 8.79 -2.82
CA LEU A 251 13.42 9.31 -1.62
C LEU A 251 14.16 8.80 -0.40
N ARG A 252 14.57 9.69 0.50
CA ARG A 252 15.34 9.31 1.69
C ARG A 252 14.67 9.84 2.96
N PHE A 253 13.96 8.96 3.65
CA PHE A 253 13.50 9.21 5.01
C PHE A 253 14.68 8.99 5.97
N ASN A 254 15.53 10.00 6.12
CA ASN A 254 16.70 9.89 6.97
C ASN A 254 16.29 9.97 8.45
N HIS A 255 16.06 8.81 9.06
CA HIS A 255 15.69 8.66 10.47
C HIS A 255 16.78 9.13 11.45
N LEU A 256 18.00 9.38 10.97
CA LEU A 256 19.17 9.76 11.77
C LEU A 256 19.57 11.24 11.60
N ALA A 257 18.94 11.99 10.69
CA ALA A 257 19.27 13.39 10.45
C ALA A 257 18.66 14.33 11.49
N LYS A 258 19.36 15.44 11.78
CA LYS A 258 18.84 16.56 12.60
C LYS A 258 17.52 17.15 12.10
N HIS A 259 17.23 17.00 10.81
CA HIS A 259 15.99 17.42 10.18
C HIS A 259 15.25 16.20 9.64
N LYS A 260 14.36 15.63 10.47
CA LYS A 260 13.53 14.48 10.09
C LYS A 260 12.45 14.95 9.12
N ILE A 261 12.45 14.39 7.92
CA ILE A 261 11.37 14.59 6.95
C ILE A 261 10.17 13.74 7.39
N SER A 262 9.00 14.35 7.50
CA SER A 262 7.77 13.63 7.86
C SER A 262 7.21 12.89 6.64
N PRO A 263 7.06 11.55 6.69
CA PRO A 263 6.43 10.80 5.60
C PRO A 263 5.01 11.27 5.27
N LEU A 264 4.26 11.71 6.28
CA LEU A 264 2.92 12.28 6.10
C LEU A 264 2.97 13.60 5.30
N GLN A 265 3.94 14.48 5.57
CA GLN A 265 4.10 15.72 4.81
C GLN A 265 4.55 15.44 3.36
N VAL A 266 5.41 14.44 3.15
CA VAL A 266 5.79 13.99 1.80
C VAL A 266 4.58 13.42 1.05
N PHE A 267 3.68 12.72 1.73
CA PHE A 267 2.42 12.27 1.13
C PHE A 267 1.56 13.46 0.69
N CYS A 268 1.38 14.46 1.54
CA CYS A 268 0.58 15.66 1.23
C CYS A 268 1.14 16.46 0.06
N ILE A 269 2.46 16.73 0.04
CA ILE A 269 3.07 17.47 -1.06
C ILE A 269 3.00 16.67 -2.37
N ALA A 270 3.21 15.36 -2.32
CA ALA A 270 3.11 14.52 -3.51
C ALA A 270 1.68 14.48 -4.07
N ASP A 271 0.66 14.48 -3.20
CA ASP A 271 -0.75 14.59 -3.60
C ASP A 271 -1.03 15.94 -4.29
N LYS A 272 -0.61 17.06 -3.69
CA LYS A 272 -0.79 18.41 -4.26
C LYS A 272 -0.15 18.55 -5.64
N TYR A 273 1.09 18.12 -5.79
CA TYR A 273 1.87 18.26 -7.03
C TYR A 273 1.67 17.09 -8.01
N LEU A 274 0.66 16.22 -7.76
CA LEU A 274 0.28 15.10 -8.61
C LEU A 274 1.42 14.11 -8.91
N LEU A 275 2.26 13.84 -7.90
CA LEU A 275 3.41 12.96 -7.97
C LEU A 275 3.06 11.55 -7.48
N THR A 276 2.36 10.78 -8.32
CA THR A 276 1.80 9.46 -7.96
C THR A 276 2.80 8.48 -7.34
N GLU A 277 3.99 8.35 -7.93
CA GLU A 277 5.02 7.44 -7.40
C GLU A 277 5.53 7.88 -6.02
N LEU A 278 5.78 9.18 -5.85
CA LEU A 278 6.24 9.75 -4.57
C LEU A 278 5.17 9.58 -3.50
N ARG A 279 3.90 9.83 -3.85
CA ARG A 279 2.74 9.67 -2.97
C ARG A 279 2.63 8.23 -2.48
N GLN A 280 2.77 7.26 -3.39
CA GLN A 280 2.73 5.84 -3.03
C GLN A 280 3.92 5.43 -2.15
N LYS A 281 5.14 5.88 -2.47
CA LYS A 281 6.33 5.63 -1.63
C LYS A 281 6.16 6.21 -0.22
N ALA A 282 5.66 7.43 -0.12
CA ALA A 282 5.39 8.09 1.15
C ALA A 282 4.31 7.38 1.96
N LYS A 283 3.21 6.95 1.31
CA LYS A 283 2.16 6.15 1.96
C LYS A 283 2.71 4.86 2.57
N CYS A 284 3.53 4.12 1.83
CA CYS A 284 4.14 2.90 2.33
C CYS A 284 5.00 3.18 3.58
N GLU A 285 5.78 4.26 3.57
CA GLU A 285 6.58 4.67 4.73
C GLU A 285 5.69 5.07 5.93
N VAL A 286 4.64 5.86 5.70
CA VAL A 286 3.68 6.28 6.73
C VAL A 286 3.09 5.07 7.45
N LEU A 287 2.65 4.05 6.69
CA LEU A 287 2.03 2.86 7.25
C LEU A 287 3.06 1.94 7.92
N ARG A 288 4.28 1.87 7.40
CA ARG A 288 5.37 1.10 8.00
C ARG A 288 5.81 1.68 9.34
N ASP A 289 5.84 3.00 9.46
CA ASP A 289 6.27 3.70 10.67
C ASP A 289 5.14 3.88 11.69
N LEU A 290 3.92 3.46 11.37
CA LEU A 290 2.75 3.61 12.24
C LEU A 290 2.92 2.82 13.54
N ASN A 291 2.75 3.50 14.67
CA ASN A 291 2.89 2.93 16.01
C ASN A 291 2.05 3.68 17.04
N ILE A 292 2.02 3.17 18.28
CA ILE A 292 1.21 3.72 19.37
C ILE A 292 1.49 5.20 19.67
N ASN A 293 2.72 5.68 19.45
CA ASN A 293 3.13 7.04 19.81
C ASN A 293 2.78 8.07 18.73
N ASN A 294 2.66 7.66 17.46
CA ASN A 294 2.42 8.57 16.34
C ASN A 294 1.02 8.45 15.72
N VAL A 295 0.28 7.37 15.99
CA VAL A 295 -1.05 7.13 15.38
C VAL A 295 -2.03 8.26 15.69
N ALA A 296 -2.09 8.74 16.94
CA ALA A 296 -3.02 9.79 17.33
C ALA A 296 -2.71 11.11 16.62
N GLU A 297 -1.46 11.57 16.70
CA GLU A 297 -1.03 12.81 16.05
C GLU A 297 -1.25 12.75 14.55
N GLY A 298 -0.81 11.68 13.87
CA GLY A 298 -0.98 11.55 12.43
C GLY A 298 -2.46 11.47 12.00
N LEU A 299 -3.31 10.79 12.79
CA LEU A 299 -4.73 10.67 12.52
C LEU A 299 -5.45 12.03 12.60
N PHE A 300 -5.28 12.76 13.70
CA PHE A 300 -6.01 14.00 13.95
C PHE A 300 -5.46 15.21 13.18
N THR A 301 -4.21 15.16 12.69
CA THR A 301 -3.62 16.27 11.91
C THR A 301 -3.82 16.13 10.41
N ILE A 302 -3.57 14.94 9.86
CA ILE A 302 -3.39 14.75 8.42
C ILE A 302 -4.28 13.61 7.93
N ALA A 303 -4.11 12.39 8.44
CA ALA A 303 -4.67 11.19 7.83
C ALA A 303 -6.21 11.22 7.72
N TYR A 304 -6.93 11.90 8.62
CA TYR A 304 -8.39 12.03 8.55
C TYR A 304 -8.92 12.61 7.22
N LYS A 305 -8.11 13.37 6.47
CA LYS A 305 -8.51 13.98 5.20
C LYS A 305 -8.52 13.01 4.02
N TRP A 306 -7.80 11.88 4.13
CA TRP A 306 -7.67 10.90 3.05
C TRP A 306 -8.14 9.52 3.53
N PRO A 307 -9.23 8.96 2.98
CA PRO A 307 -9.74 7.64 3.40
C PRO A 307 -8.67 6.55 3.42
N GLU A 308 -7.79 6.54 2.41
CA GLU A 308 -6.72 5.56 2.28
C GLU A 308 -5.62 5.60 3.35
N LEU A 309 -5.56 6.69 4.13
CA LEU A 309 -4.72 6.80 5.33
C LEU A 309 -5.59 6.74 6.60
N LYS A 310 -6.78 7.35 6.57
CA LYS A 310 -7.71 7.36 7.69
C LYS A 310 -8.05 5.94 8.14
N ASP A 311 -8.42 5.04 7.24
CA ASP A 311 -8.92 3.72 7.63
C ASP A 311 -7.85 2.88 8.33
N PRO A 312 -6.61 2.75 7.81
CA PRO A 312 -5.53 2.08 8.55
C PRO A 312 -5.19 2.72 9.89
N PHE A 313 -5.17 4.05 9.97
CA PHE A 313 -4.90 4.77 11.23
C PHE A 313 -6.00 4.55 12.26
N LEU A 314 -7.26 4.66 11.85
CA LEU A 314 -8.42 4.48 12.70
C LEU A 314 -8.46 3.03 13.23
N LYS A 315 -8.24 2.05 12.35
CA LYS A 315 -8.14 0.64 12.75
C LYS A 315 -7.05 0.41 13.79
N PHE A 316 -5.82 0.87 13.53
CA PHE A 316 -4.71 0.74 14.47
C PHE A 316 -5.01 1.45 15.80
N PHE A 317 -5.60 2.65 15.74
CA PHE A 317 -5.98 3.42 16.92
C PHE A 317 -6.98 2.65 17.80
N ILE A 318 -8.03 2.08 17.20
CA ILE A 318 -9.09 1.35 17.91
C ILE A 318 -8.50 0.08 18.55
N GLU A 319 -7.75 -0.71 17.78
CA GLU A 319 -7.10 -1.94 18.27
C GLU A 319 -6.14 -1.69 19.44
N ASN A 320 -5.57 -0.48 19.54
CA ASN A 320 -4.57 -0.12 20.55
C ASN A 320 -5.06 0.99 21.51
N VAL A 321 -6.37 1.24 21.60
CA VAL A 321 -6.93 2.44 22.26
C VAL A 321 -6.46 2.60 23.71
N SER A 322 -6.37 1.49 24.46
CA SER A 322 -5.93 1.49 25.86
C SER A 322 -4.50 2.03 26.04
N SER A 323 -3.61 1.72 25.09
CA SER A 323 -2.22 2.19 25.08
C SER A 323 -2.11 3.61 24.53
N VAL A 324 -2.84 3.91 23.45
CA VAL A 324 -2.83 5.25 22.82
C VAL A 324 -3.32 6.33 23.79
N ARG A 325 -4.33 6.02 24.61
CA ARG A 325 -4.84 6.94 25.66
C ARG A 325 -3.81 7.37 26.69
N GLN A 326 -2.72 6.62 26.84
CA GLN A 326 -1.65 6.91 27.80
C GLN A 326 -0.49 7.70 27.17
N THR A 327 -0.56 7.98 25.86
CA THR A 327 0.50 8.70 25.16
C THR A 327 0.36 10.22 25.35
N SER A 328 1.50 10.90 25.48
CA SER A 328 1.53 12.37 25.57
C SER A 328 0.97 13.05 24.30
N GLY A 329 1.13 12.43 23.13
CA GLY A 329 0.58 12.93 21.88
C GLY A 329 -0.94 13.00 21.89
N PHE A 330 -1.61 11.97 22.44
CA PHE A 330 -3.06 11.98 22.57
C PHE A 330 -3.56 12.95 23.64
N ASP A 331 -2.86 13.06 24.78
CA ASP A 331 -3.18 14.02 25.83
C ASP A 331 -3.10 15.48 25.33
N ALA A 332 -2.10 15.80 24.51
CA ALA A 332 -1.97 17.10 23.87
C ALA A 332 -3.16 17.43 22.94
N ILE A 333 -3.67 16.44 22.20
CA ILE A 333 -4.86 16.58 21.34
C ILE A 333 -6.11 16.87 22.18
N LEU A 334 -6.29 16.15 23.29
CA LEU A 334 -7.42 16.35 24.19
C LEU A 334 -7.38 17.71 24.89
N THR A 335 -6.19 18.21 25.18
CA THR A 335 -5.99 19.51 25.83
C THR A 335 -6.25 20.67 24.86
N ASN A 336 -5.91 20.51 23.58
CA ASN A 336 -6.03 21.56 22.56
C ASN A 336 -6.89 21.13 21.35
N PRO A 337 -8.17 20.76 21.56
CA PRO A 337 -9.00 20.20 20.49
C PRO A 337 -9.31 21.18 19.35
N THR A 338 -9.14 22.49 19.57
CA THR A 338 -9.32 23.54 18.55
C THR A 338 -8.25 23.52 17.47
N ASP A 339 -7.07 22.96 17.76
CA ASP A 339 -5.95 22.89 16.82
C ASP A 339 -6.14 21.80 15.75
N TYR A 340 -7.17 20.97 15.93
CA TYR A 340 -7.48 19.83 15.09
C TYR A 340 -8.87 20.01 14.46
N PRO A 341 -8.97 20.53 13.23
CA PRO A 341 -10.25 20.88 12.61
C PRO A 341 -11.26 19.71 12.54
N GLY A 342 -10.76 18.48 12.34
CA GLY A 342 -11.56 17.27 12.27
C GLY A 342 -11.89 16.62 13.63
N PHE A 343 -11.49 17.22 14.75
CA PHE A 343 -11.55 16.56 16.06
C PHE A 343 -12.96 16.07 16.42
N LYS A 344 -13.98 16.93 16.33
CA LYS A 344 -15.34 16.59 16.80
C LYS A 344 -15.92 15.38 16.07
N GLU A 345 -15.79 15.37 14.75
CA GLU A 345 -16.35 14.31 13.88
C GLU A 345 -15.57 13.02 14.07
N LEU A 346 -14.23 13.10 14.04
CA LEU A 346 -13.35 11.95 14.17
C LEU A 346 -13.42 11.32 15.57
N PHE A 347 -13.49 12.15 16.61
CA PHE A 347 -13.62 11.66 17.98
C PHE A 347 -14.97 10.98 18.21
N LYS A 348 -16.06 11.51 17.64
CA LYS A 348 -17.38 10.84 17.66
C LYS A 348 -17.34 9.49 16.95
N GLU A 349 -16.67 9.40 15.81
CA GLU A 349 -16.48 8.16 15.05
C GLU A 349 -15.71 7.12 15.86
N ILE A 350 -14.59 7.53 16.48
CA ILE A 350 -13.80 6.67 17.38
C ILE A 350 -14.64 6.17 18.55
N LEU A 351 -15.40 7.04 19.21
CA LEU A 351 -16.27 6.65 20.32
C LEU A 351 -17.32 5.63 19.88
N THR A 352 -17.93 5.85 18.71
CA THR A 352 -18.94 4.94 18.15
C THR A 352 -18.33 3.56 17.85
N ALA A 353 -17.14 3.53 17.25
CA ALA A 353 -16.44 2.29 16.93
C ALA A 353 -16.09 1.48 18.20
N ILE A 354 -15.55 2.15 19.23
CA ILE A 354 -15.22 1.49 20.51
C ILE A 354 -16.47 0.92 21.19
N THR A 355 -17.62 1.60 21.12
CA THR A 355 -18.86 1.10 21.71
C THR A 355 -19.52 -0.04 20.93
N THR A 356 -19.12 -0.27 19.68
CA THR A 356 -19.68 -1.34 18.83
C THR A 356 -18.89 -2.65 18.94
N ASP A 357 -17.65 -2.58 19.42
CA ASP A 357 -16.77 -3.73 19.71
C ASP A 357 -16.90 -4.29 21.16
N ILE A 358 -17.89 -3.80 21.94
CA ILE A 358 -18.30 -4.32 23.26
C ILE A 358 -19.69 -4.94 23.10
#